data_AF-S7UXN6-F1
#
_entry.id   AF-S7UXN6-F1
#
_cell.length_a   1.000
_cell.length_b   1.000
_cell.length_c   1.000
_cell.angle_alpha   90.00
_cell.angle_beta   90.00
_cell.angle_gamma   90.00
#
_symmetry.space_group_name_H-M   'P 1'
#
loop_
_entity.id
_entity.type
_entity.pdbx_description
1 polymer ?
#
loop_
_entity_poly.entity_id
_entity_poly.type
_entity_poly.pdbx_seq_one_letter_code
_entity_poly.pdbx_strand_id
1 'polypeptide(L)'
;MTPFELVNTINKEISTYTPKLSAAVNKALLYYGDGSALVGVGHGKNENDEISINEHESIIVKPDESPLVMLKIMQAADLMESHSAWKLIVDAKPADRNGRMELRYTLIRNKSLF
;
A
#
# COMPACT_ATOMS: atom_id res chain seq x y z
N MET A 1 4.38 -11.03 -12.21
CA MET A 1 4.65 -9.59 -12.29
C MET A 1 5.90 -9.31 -11.45
N THR A 2 6.85 -8.53 -11.94
CA THR A 2 8.03 -8.16 -11.16
C THR A 2 7.64 -7.13 -10.07
N PRO A 3 8.41 -7.02 -8.97
CA PRO A 3 8.14 -6.00 -7.94
C PRO A 3 8.07 -4.58 -8.51
N PHE A 4 8.89 -4.26 -9.52
CA PHE A 4 8.87 -2.97 -10.20
C PHE A 4 7.61 -2.75 -11.03
N GLU A 5 7.17 -3.74 -11.80
CA GLU A 5 5.90 -3.68 -12.56
C GLU A 5 4.70 -3.56 -11.62
N LEU A 6 4.73 -4.25 -10.48
CA LEU A 6 3.68 -4.19 -9.46
C LEU A 6 3.57 -2.79 -8.85
N VAL A 7 4.69 -2.21 -8.43
CA VAL A 7 4.75 -0.84 -7.88
C VAL A 7 4.25 0.17 -8.90
N ASN A 8 4.68 0.07 -10.16
CA ASN A 8 4.23 0.98 -11.20
C ASN A 8 2.73 0.85 -11.49
N THR A 9 2.18 -0.35 -11.44
CA THR A 9 0.75 -0.59 -11.63
C THR A 9 -0.04 0.02 -10.48
N ILE A 10 0.33 -0.29 -9.23
CA ILE A 10 -0.36 0.26 -8.05
C ILE A 10 -0.25 1.78 -7.99
N ASN A 11 0.93 2.35 -8.25
CA ASN A 11 1.12 3.80 -8.23
C ASN A 11 0.25 4.50 -9.27
N LYS A 12 0.06 3.94 -10.47
CA LYS A 12 -0.86 4.51 -11.46
C LYS A 12 -2.32 4.54 -10.98
N GLU A 13 -2.73 3.56 -10.18
CA GLU A 13 -4.10 3.45 -9.69
C GLU A 13 -4.39 4.40 -8.52
N ILE A 14 -3.46 4.54 -7.58
CA ILE A 14 -3.75 5.20 -6.30
C ILE A 14 -2.98 6.51 -6.05
N SER A 15 -1.88 6.80 -6.77
CA SER A 15 -1.03 7.96 -6.44
C SER A 15 -1.73 9.32 -6.56
N THR A 16 -2.68 9.45 -7.49
CA THR A 16 -3.46 10.68 -7.68
C THR A 16 -4.40 10.95 -6.51
N TYR A 17 -4.88 9.90 -5.83
CA TYR A 17 -5.86 10.03 -4.75
C TYR A 17 -5.23 9.93 -3.36
N THR A 18 -4.25 9.05 -3.20
CA THR A 18 -3.62 8.68 -1.92
C THR A 18 -2.09 8.66 -2.06
N PRO A 19 -1.44 9.83 -2.18
CA PRO A 19 0.00 9.90 -2.43
C PRO A 19 0.84 9.30 -1.29
N LYS A 20 0.42 9.41 -0.02
CA LYS A 20 1.18 8.80 1.08
C LYS A 20 1.04 7.28 1.07
N LEU A 21 -0.16 6.76 0.85
CA LEU A 21 -0.35 5.30 0.69
C LEU A 21 0.51 4.76 -0.48
N SER A 22 0.53 5.44 -1.62
CA SER A 22 1.38 5.08 -2.76
C SER A 22 2.87 5.06 -2.37
N ALA A 23 3.35 6.05 -1.62
CA ALA A 23 4.71 6.08 -1.12
C ALA A 23 5.01 4.93 -0.14
N ALA A 24 4.06 4.59 0.75
CA ALA A 24 4.20 3.50 1.69
C ALA A 24 4.25 2.13 0.98
N VAL A 25 3.42 1.93 -0.05
CA VAL A 25 3.47 0.75 -0.92
C VAL A 25 4.81 0.63 -1.62
N ASN A 26 5.30 1.73 -2.21
CA ASN A 26 6.62 1.75 -2.85
C ASN A 26 7.73 1.37 -1.85
N LYS A 27 7.68 1.93 -0.65
CA LYS A 27 8.60 1.60 0.44
C LYS A 27 8.56 0.10 0.79
N ALA A 28 7.35 -0.45 0.95
CA ALA A 28 7.16 -1.86 1.25
C ALA A 28 7.73 -2.76 0.16
N LEU A 29 7.43 -2.48 -1.12
CA LEU A 29 7.80 -3.36 -2.24
C LEU A 29 9.25 -3.19 -2.73
N LEU A 30 9.79 -1.97 -2.78
CA LEU A 30 11.13 -1.71 -3.34
C LEU A 30 12.24 -1.57 -2.30
N TYR A 31 11.94 -1.13 -1.07
CA TYR A 31 12.98 -0.92 -0.06
C TYR A 31 13.07 -2.10 0.90
N TYR A 32 11.93 -2.61 1.32
CA TYR A 32 11.87 -3.77 2.21
C TYR A 32 11.59 -5.07 1.47
N GLY A 33 10.86 -5.02 0.35
CA GLY A 33 10.40 -6.13 -0.49
C GLY A 33 11.47 -6.72 -1.40
N ASP A 34 11.12 -7.83 -2.07
CA ASP A 34 12.03 -8.67 -2.87
C ASP A 34 12.67 -7.91 -4.05
N GLY A 35 12.18 -6.71 -4.38
CA GLY A 35 12.81 -5.81 -5.35
C GLY A 35 14.02 -5.03 -4.83
N SER A 36 14.31 -5.07 -3.52
CA SER A 36 15.44 -4.35 -2.92
C SER A 36 16.72 -5.18 -2.96
N ALA A 37 17.80 -4.61 -3.51
CA ALA A 37 19.14 -5.19 -3.38
C ALA A 37 19.66 -5.21 -1.92
N LEU A 38 18.93 -4.58 -0.99
CA LEU A 38 19.29 -4.45 0.41
C LEU A 38 18.49 -5.38 1.33
N VAL A 39 17.53 -6.17 0.81
CA VAL A 39 16.90 -7.23 1.62
C VAL A 39 17.97 -8.25 2.00
N GLY A 40 18.06 -8.60 3.29
CA GLY A 40 19.06 -9.56 3.80
C GLY A 40 20.40 -8.96 4.20
N VAL A 41 20.66 -7.67 3.88
CA VAL A 41 22.00 -7.06 4.04
C VAL A 41 22.13 -6.19 5.31
N GLY A 42 21.11 -6.18 6.19
CA GLY A 42 21.15 -5.44 7.45
C GLY A 42 20.25 -6.04 8.53
N HIS A 43 20.59 -5.78 9.80
CA HIS A 43 19.78 -6.18 10.96
C HIS A 43 18.38 -5.54 10.85
N GLY A 44 17.30 -6.34 10.87
CA GLY A 44 15.92 -5.86 10.72
C GLY A 44 15.49 -5.59 9.27
N LYS A 45 16.29 -5.99 8.27
CA LYS A 45 15.97 -5.93 6.84
C LYS A 45 16.07 -7.29 6.16
N ASN A 46 16.16 -8.35 6.95
CA ASN A 46 16.18 -9.69 6.42
C ASN A 46 14.84 -10.00 5.76
N GLU A 47 14.84 -10.82 4.72
CA GLU A 47 13.60 -11.19 4.02
C GLU A 47 12.61 -11.93 4.95
N ASN A 48 13.14 -12.54 6.01
CA ASN A 48 12.38 -13.30 7.00
C ASN A 48 11.95 -12.46 8.21
N ASP A 49 12.31 -11.18 8.26
CA ASP A 49 11.90 -10.31 9.35
C ASP A 49 10.42 -9.94 9.20
N GLU A 50 9.67 -10.06 10.28
CA GLU A 50 8.31 -9.53 10.36
C GLU A 50 8.37 -8.00 10.34
N ILE A 51 7.82 -7.40 9.28
CA ILE A 51 7.76 -5.95 9.11
C ILE A 51 6.31 -5.53 9.01
N SER A 52 5.95 -4.55 9.84
CA SER A 52 4.66 -3.87 9.78
C SER A 52 4.88 -2.37 9.63
N ILE A 53 4.26 -1.76 8.62
CA ILE A 53 4.25 -0.32 8.40
C ILE A 53 2.84 0.18 8.69
N ASN A 54 2.68 0.97 9.74
CA ASN A 54 1.40 1.56 10.15
C ASN A 54 1.40 3.05 9.86
N GLU A 55 0.53 3.50 8.97
CA GLU A 55 0.44 4.90 8.58
C GLU A 55 -1.02 5.37 8.48
N HIS A 56 -1.18 6.68 8.36
CA HIS A 56 -2.46 7.32 8.18
C HIS A 56 -2.36 8.47 7.19
N GLU A 57 -3.44 8.71 6.46
CA GLU A 57 -3.54 9.76 5.47
C GLU A 57 -4.93 10.40 5.50
N SER A 58 -4.97 11.72 5.44
CA SER A 58 -6.19 12.49 5.24
C SER A 58 -6.14 13.11 3.86
N ILE A 59 -7.17 12.86 3.05
CA ILE A 59 -7.28 13.37 1.68
C ILE A 59 -8.58 14.17 1.52
N ILE A 60 -8.59 15.07 0.54
CA ILE A 60 -9.79 15.79 0.11
C ILE A 60 -10.22 15.21 -1.23
N VAL A 61 -11.44 14.69 -1.28
CA VAL A 61 -12.06 14.10 -2.46
C VAL A 61 -13.47 14.66 -2.61
N LYS A 62 -14.02 14.68 -3.82
CA LYS A 62 -15.46 14.98 -3.91
C LYS A 62 -16.26 13.84 -3.24
N PRO A 63 -17.38 14.14 -2.56
CA PRO A 63 -18.15 13.10 -1.87
C PRO A 63 -18.57 11.91 -2.76
N ASP A 64 -18.84 12.16 -4.04
CA ASP A 64 -19.17 11.17 -5.08
C ASP A 64 -17.95 10.37 -5.59
N GLU A 65 -16.73 10.88 -5.40
CA GLU A 65 -15.49 10.19 -5.76
C GLU A 65 -15.02 9.23 -4.65
N SER A 66 -15.53 9.34 -3.42
CA SER A 66 -15.12 8.50 -2.28
C SER A 66 -15.25 6.98 -2.54
N PRO A 67 -16.36 6.48 -3.14
CA PRO A 67 -16.46 5.06 -3.51
C PRO A 67 -15.43 4.63 -4.56
N LEU A 68 -15.11 5.51 -5.52
CA LEU A 68 -14.09 5.23 -6.53
C LEU A 68 -12.70 5.10 -5.89
N VAL A 69 -12.36 6.00 -4.96
CA VAL A 69 -11.09 5.93 -4.23
C VAL A 69 -11.00 4.65 -3.40
N MET A 70 -12.07 4.28 -2.70
CA MET A 70 -12.12 3.00 -1.98
C MET A 70 -11.90 1.80 -2.91
N LEU A 71 -12.55 1.79 -4.08
CA LEU A 71 -12.37 0.73 -5.08
C LEU A 71 -10.91 0.63 -5.55
N LYS A 72 -10.27 1.76 -5.84
CA LYS A 72 -8.87 1.81 -6.28
C LYS A 72 -7.91 1.30 -5.20
N ILE A 73 -8.15 1.64 -3.94
CA ILE A 73 -7.37 1.13 -2.81
C ILE A 73 -7.56 -0.39 -2.66
N MET A 74 -8.78 -0.90 -2.78
CA MET A 74 -9.05 -2.34 -2.71
C MET A 74 -8.37 -3.11 -3.86
N GLN A 75 -8.39 -2.56 -5.08
CA GLN A 75 -7.66 -3.11 -6.22
C GLN A 75 -6.15 -3.15 -5.98
N ALA A 76 -5.58 -2.10 -5.37
CA ALA A 76 -4.18 -2.10 -4.99
C ALA A 76 -3.86 -3.17 -3.94
N ALA A 77 -4.72 -3.34 -2.93
CA ALA A 77 -4.55 -4.36 -1.91
C ALA A 77 -4.58 -5.78 -2.51
N ASP A 78 -5.54 -6.06 -3.39
CA ASP A 78 -5.66 -7.34 -4.10
C ASP A 78 -4.42 -7.64 -4.98
N LEU A 79 -3.93 -6.65 -5.71
CA LEU A 79 -2.70 -6.76 -6.50
C LEU A 79 -1.47 -7.05 -5.62
N MET A 80 -1.36 -6.39 -4.46
CA MET A 80 -0.26 -6.65 -3.53
C MET A 80 -0.31 -8.08 -3.00
N GLU A 81 -1.46 -8.53 -2.52
CA GLU A 81 -1.61 -9.89 -1.97
C GLU A 81 -1.38 -10.96 -3.03
N SER A 82 -1.80 -10.74 -4.27
CA SER A 82 -1.69 -11.71 -5.37
C SER A 82 -0.28 -11.81 -5.96
N HIS A 83 0.59 -10.82 -5.75
CA HIS A 83 1.87 -10.70 -6.45
C HIS A 83 3.06 -10.39 -5.54
N SER A 84 2.88 -10.37 -4.23
CA SER A 84 3.96 -10.15 -3.27
C SER A 84 3.69 -10.81 -1.93
N ALA A 85 4.73 -10.93 -1.09
CA ALA A 85 4.60 -11.33 0.31
C ALA A 85 4.05 -10.21 1.21
N TRP A 86 3.36 -9.20 0.67
CA TRP A 86 2.82 -8.07 1.43
C TRP A 86 1.30 -8.07 1.39
N LYS A 87 0.72 -7.86 2.58
CA LYS A 87 -0.71 -7.65 2.79
C LYS A 87 -0.96 -6.18 3.14
N LEU A 88 -1.88 -5.55 2.43
CA LEU A 88 -2.33 -4.18 2.70
C LEU A 88 -3.71 -4.23 3.36
N ILE A 89 -3.78 -3.83 4.63
CA ILE A 89 -5.03 -3.69 5.37
C ILE A 89 -5.36 -2.21 5.42
N VAL A 90 -6.58 -1.83 5.02
CA VAL A 90 -7.02 -0.42 5.03
C VAL A 90 -8.33 -0.29 5.79
N ASP A 91 -8.34 0.60 6.77
CA ASP A 91 -9.53 1.16 7.39
C ASP A 91 -9.78 2.56 6.78
N ALA A 92 -10.81 2.66 5.96
CA ALA A 92 -11.16 3.86 5.23
C ALA A 92 -12.58 4.29 5.62
N LYS A 93 -12.73 5.54 6.05
CA LYS A 93 -14.06 6.14 6.25
C LYS A 93 -14.48 6.88 4.99
N PRO A 94 -15.75 6.79 4.55
CA PRO A 94 -16.25 7.64 3.46
C PRO A 94 -16.01 9.12 3.73
N ALA A 95 -15.89 9.89 2.66
CA ALA A 95 -15.70 11.33 2.76
C ALA A 95 -16.83 11.99 3.57
N ASP A 96 -16.47 12.92 4.46
CA ASP A 96 -17.44 13.71 5.22
C ASP A 96 -18.11 14.79 4.36
N ARG A 97 -18.96 15.62 4.98
CA ARG A 97 -19.65 16.73 4.29
C ARG A 97 -18.69 17.77 3.69
N ASN A 98 -17.44 17.81 4.14
CA ASN A 98 -16.39 18.69 3.64
C ASN A 98 -15.50 17.98 2.60
N GLY A 99 -15.84 16.76 2.19
CA GLY A 99 -15.04 15.96 1.26
C GLY A 99 -13.80 15.34 1.90
N ARG A 100 -13.66 15.38 3.22
CA ARG A 100 -12.49 14.84 3.91
C ARG A 100 -12.65 13.35 4.13
N MET A 101 -11.72 12.58 3.59
CA MET A 101 -11.65 11.13 3.73
C MET A 101 -10.41 10.76 4.56
N GLU A 102 -10.60 9.95 5.59
CA GLU A 102 -9.53 9.48 6.47
C GLU A 102 -9.21 8.02 6.16
N LEU A 103 -7.93 7.75 5.99
CA LEU A 103 -7.37 6.44 5.67
C LEU A 103 -6.38 6.06 6.76
N ARG A 104 -6.56 4.87 7.34
CA ARG A 104 -5.57 4.22 8.18
C ARG A 104 -5.19 2.92 7.53
N TYR A 105 -3.90 2.63 7.42
CA TYR A 105 -3.48 1.43 6.74
C TYR A 105 -2.26 0.81 7.37
N THR A 106 -2.21 -0.50 7.23
CA THR A 106 -1.12 -1.35 7.70
C THR A 106 -0.63 -2.20 6.55
N LEU A 107 0.65 -2.08 6.22
CA LEU A 107 1.34 -3.02 5.34
C LEU A 107 2.08 -4.03 6.19
N ILE A 108 1.71 -5.30 6.05
CA ILE A 108 2.31 -6.41 6.78
C ILE A 108 3.02 -7.29 5.77
N ARG A 109 4.30 -7.57 6.01
CA ARG A 109 4.98 -8.67 5.31
C ARG A 109 4.49 -9.98 5.90
N ASN A 110 3.85 -10.81 5.08
CA ASN A 110 3.45 -12.16 5.44
C ASN A 110 3.89 -13.16 4.36
N LYS A 111 4.97 -13.90 4.62
CA LYS A 111 5.45 -14.96 3.73
C LYS A 111 4.54 -16.19 3.68
N SER A 112 3.58 -16.37 4.61
CA SER A 112 2.63 -17.49 4.55
C SER A 112 1.59 -17.34 3.43
N LEU A 113 1.58 -16.20 2.73
CA LEU A 113 0.68 -15.91 1.61
C LEU A 113 1.28 -16.29 0.25
N PHE A 114 2.54 -16.76 0.21
CA PHE A 114 3.26 -17.14 -1.01
C PHE A 114 3.95 -18.50 -0.87
#